data_AF-A0A956TZL0-F1
#
_entry.id   AF-A0A956TZL0-F1
#
_cell.length_a   1.000
_cell.length_b   1.000
_cell.length_c   1.000
_cell.angle_alpha   90.00
_cell.angle_beta   90.00
_cell.angle_gamma   90.00
#
_symmetry.space_group_name_H-M   'P 1'
#
loop_
_entity.id
_entity.type
_entity.pdbx_description
1 polymer ?
#
loop_
_entity_poly.entity_id
_entity_poly.type
_entity_poly.pdbx_seq_one_letter_code
_entity_poly.pdbx_strand_id
1 'polypeptide(L)'
;MYKTDETGPGIFRRLFYIFVLSALCPVFFLASCDGGGSSDASPEPEPTAEPVRAGGDTSVYNRTSFAFEVPASNLSEESLIKHLNGDITFGDVFVTPPAPRNPGLGPLFNNVSCESCHIKDGRGQPV
;
A
#
# COMPACT_ATOMS: atom_id res chain seq x y z
N MET A 1 -57.95 -19.39 13.46
CA MET A 1 -57.90 -20.35 14.58
C MET A 1 -56.72 -21.29 14.36
N TYR A 2 -55.50 -20.87 14.69
CA TYR A 2 -54.40 -21.77 15.07
C TYR A 2 -53.39 -20.91 15.82
N LYS A 3 -53.32 -21.13 17.13
CA LYS A 3 -52.36 -20.54 18.05
C LYS A 3 -51.35 -21.66 18.28
N THR A 4 -50.20 -21.61 17.61
CA THR A 4 -49.10 -22.52 17.93
C THR A 4 -48.34 -21.91 19.09
N ASP A 5 -48.45 -22.54 20.25
CA ASP A 5 -47.59 -22.23 21.37
C ASP A 5 -46.16 -22.66 20.98
N GLU A 6 -45.24 -21.71 21.03
CA GLU A 6 -43.82 -21.92 20.76
C GLU A 6 -43.09 -22.37 22.05
N THR A 7 -43.80 -22.74 23.11
CA THR A 7 -43.23 -23.04 24.43
C THR A 7 -42.83 -24.51 24.57
N GLY A 8 -42.08 -25.02 23.58
CA GLY A 8 -41.49 -26.36 23.62
C GLY A 8 -40.17 -26.40 24.40
N PRO A 9 -39.80 -27.56 25.00
CA PRO A 9 -38.59 -27.75 25.82
C PRO A 9 -37.26 -27.48 25.07
N GLY A 10 -37.32 -27.28 23.75
CA GLY A 10 -36.19 -26.88 22.92
C GLY A 10 -35.74 -25.43 23.14
N ILE A 11 -36.63 -24.52 23.52
CA ILE A 11 -36.24 -23.13 23.83
C ILE A 11 -35.42 -23.07 25.11
N PHE A 12 -35.79 -23.81 26.15
CA PHE A 12 -35.00 -23.89 27.37
C PHE A 12 -33.63 -24.52 27.13
N ARG A 13 -33.54 -25.54 26.25
CA ARG A 13 -32.26 -26.16 25.88
C ARG A 13 -31.39 -25.21 25.05
N ARG A 14 -31.97 -24.46 24.10
CA ARG A 14 -31.26 -23.45 23.29
C ARG A 14 -30.79 -22.28 24.13
N LEU A 15 -31.63 -21.77 25.03
CA LEU A 15 -31.27 -20.69 25.95
C LEU A 15 -30.19 -21.17 26.94
N PHE A 16 -30.27 -22.41 27.44
CA PHE A 16 -29.22 -23.00 28.28
C PHE A 16 -27.88 -23.12 27.54
N TYR A 17 -27.88 -23.61 26.29
CA TYR A 17 -26.65 -23.68 25.48
C TYR A 17 -26.07 -22.30 25.14
N ILE A 18 -26.91 -21.31 24.82
CA ILE A 18 -26.47 -19.93 24.55
C ILE A 18 -25.87 -19.31 25.82
N PHE A 19 -26.50 -19.52 26.98
CA PHE A 19 -26.01 -19.01 28.27
C PHE A 19 -24.68 -19.68 28.68
N VAL A 20 -24.55 -20.99 28.46
CA VAL A 20 -23.30 -21.75 28.72
C VAL A 20 -22.19 -21.34 27.75
N LEU A 21 -22.47 -21.17 26.45
CA LEU A 21 -21.51 -20.69 25.45
C LEU A 21 -21.09 -19.23 25.69
N SER A 22 -22.02 -18.36 26.09
CA SER A 22 -21.71 -16.96 26.42
C SER A 22 -20.94 -16.82 27.73
N ALA A 23 -21.14 -17.72 28.70
CA ALA A 23 -20.40 -17.73 29.96
C ALA A 23 -18.98 -18.33 29.83
N LEU A 24 -18.75 -19.19 28.85
CA LEU A 24 -17.42 -19.75 28.54
C LEU A 24 -16.55 -18.83 27.66
N CYS A 25 -17.17 -17.92 26.89
CA CYS A 25 -16.48 -16.98 26.01
C CYS A 25 -15.53 -15.97 26.72
N PRO A 26 -15.91 -15.31 27.85
CA PRO A 26 -15.03 -14.34 28.50
C PRO A 26 -13.85 -14.98 29.22
N VAL A 27 -13.94 -16.27 29.60
CA VAL A 27 -12.83 -17.00 30.24
C VAL A 27 -11.72 -17.31 29.23
N PHE A 28 -12.08 -17.58 27.96
CA PHE A 28 -11.12 -17.74 26.87
C PHE A 28 -10.43 -16.43 26.47
N PHE A 29 -11.14 -15.29 26.59
CA PHE A 29 -10.58 -13.97 26.28
C PHE A 29 -9.60 -13.45 27.34
N LEU A 30 -9.78 -13.81 28.62
CA LEU A 30 -8.90 -13.37 29.71
C LEU A 30 -7.67 -14.27 29.91
N ALA A 31 -7.70 -15.52 29.45
CA ALA A 31 -6.54 -16.43 29.51
C ALA A 31 -5.47 -16.14 28.44
N SER A 32 -5.69 -15.17 27.53
CA SER A 32 -4.70 -14.79 26.53
C SER A 32 -3.73 -13.69 27.00
N CYS A 33 -3.81 -13.28 28.27
CA CYS A 33 -2.82 -12.44 28.93
C CYS A 33 -2.12 -13.23 30.04
N ASP A 34 -1.50 -14.37 29.70
CA ASP A 34 -0.41 -14.87 30.54
C ASP A 34 0.75 -13.90 30.37
N GLY A 35 0.85 -12.98 31.33
CA GLY A 35 2.00 -12.12 31.55
C GLY A 35 3.18 -12.96 32.01
N GLY A 36 3.76 -13.73 31.09
CA GLY A 36 5.10 -14.25 31.20
C GLY A 36 6.06 -13.09 31.14
N GLY A 37 6.38 -12.52 32.31
CA GLY A 37 7.51 -11.63 32.49
C GLY A 37 8.80 -12.40 32.23
N SER A 38 9.19 -12.54 30.97
CA SER A 38 10.59 -12.62 30.64
C SER A 38 11.14 -11.19 30.78
N SER A 39 12.08 -11.02 31.70
CA SER A 39 13.04 -9.93 31.64
C SER A 39 13.93 -10.15 30.41
N ASP A 40 13.33 -10.13 29.24
CA ASP A 40 14.04 -9.90 28.01
C ASP A 40 14.37 -8.42 28.10
N ALA A 41 15.59 -8.13 28.52
CA ALA A 41 16.20 -6.84 28.23
C ALA A 41 15.89 -6.58 26.76
N SER A 42 14.96 -5.65 26.51
CA SER A 42 14.67 -5.20 25.15
C SER A 42 16.04 -4.89 24.57
N PRO A 43 16.49 -5.60 23.51
CA PRO A 43 17.80 -5.32 22.97
C PRO A 43 17.81 -3.83 22.72
N GLU A 44 18.76 -3.15 23.36
CA GLU A 44 19.12 -1.79 23.02
C GLU A 44 19.13 -1.74 21.48
N PRO A 45 18.41 -0.81 20.84
CA PRO A 45 18.21 -0.86 19.41
C PRO A 45 19.58 -1.04 18.76
N GLU A 46 19.81 -2.25 18.22
CA GLU A 46 21.01 -2.57 17.46
C GLU A 46 21.27 -1.37 16.56
N PRO A 47 22.48 -0.77 16.58
CA PRO A 47 22.76 0.45 15.83
C PRO A 47 22.25 0.23 14.42
N THR A 48 21.16 0.94 14.09
CA THR A 48 20.34 0.62 12.93
C THR A 48 21.28 0.58 11.75
N ALA A 49 21.45 -0.60 11.13
CA ALA A 49 22.36 -0.75 10.01
C ALA A 49 22.14 0.43 9.06
N GLU A 50 23.23 1.11 8.71
CA GLU A 50 23.22 2.27 7.81
C GLU A 50 22.23 2.00 6.66
N PRO A 51 21.23 2.87 6.44
CA PRO A 51 20.16 2.58 5.51
C PRO A 51 20.72 2.29 4.12
N VAL A 52 20.31 1.16 3.53
CA VAL A 52 20.83 0.68 2.25
C VAL A 52 20.76 1.78 1.18
N ARG A 53 21.93 2.19 0.68
CA ARG A 53 22.08 3.21 -0.37
C ARG A 53 21.91 2.56 -1.73
N ALA A 54 20.66 2.28 -2.12
CA ALA A 54 20.35 1.59 -3.38
C ALA A 54 20.88 2.32 -4.64
N GLY A 55 21.03 3.64 -4.57
CA GLY A 55 21.64 4.47 -5.63
C GLY A 55 23.10 4.83 -5.35
N GLY A 56 23.75 4.25 -4.35
CA GLY A 56 25.09 4.70 -3.92
C GLY A 56 25.08 6.18 -3.53
N ASP A 57 26.01 6.96 -4.09
CA ASP A 57 26.13 8.40 -3.82
C ASP A 57 24.99 9.27 -4.32
N THR A 58 24.14 8.73 -5.20
CA THR A 58 22.95 9.43 -5.69
C THR A 58 21.68 9.00 -4.98
N SER A 59 21.80 8.23 -3.88
CA SER A 59 20.64 7.85 -3.05
C SER A 59 20.00 9.09 -2.42
N VAL A 60 18.72 9.31 -2.70
CA VAL A 60 17.93 10.42 -2.12
C VAL A 60 16.92 9.85 -1.12
N TYR A 61 16.92 10.39 0.10
CA TYR A 61 15.95 10.03 1.13
C TYR A 61 14.72 10.96 1.06
N ASN A 62 13.88 10.74 0.06
CA ASN A 62 12.61 11.46 -0.11
C ASN A 62 11.44 10.52 0.18
N ARG A 63 10.66 10.81 1.23
CA ARG A 63 9.45 10.02 1.61
C ARG A 63 8.14 10.67 1.18
N THR A 64 8.21 11.66 0.29
CA THR A 64 7.03 12.31 -0.30
C THR A 64 6.60 11.59 -1.58
N SER A 65 5.47 12.00 -2.15
CA SER A 65 5.01 11.50 -3.45
C SER A 65 5.93 11.82 -4.63
N PHE A 66 6.91 12.71 -4.45
CA PHE A 66 7.83 13.17 -5.50
C PHE A 66 9.19 12.43 -5.44
N ALA A 67 9.23 11.25 -4.81
CA ALA A 67 10.48 10.52 -4.60
C ALA A 67 11.14 10.05 -5.91
N PHE A 68 10.38 9.91 -6.99
CA PHE A 68 10.85 9.38 -8.27
C PHE A 68 11.22 10.45 -9.31
N GLU A 69 10.86 11.71 -9.05
CA GLU A 69 11.15 12.85 -9.95
C GLU A 69 12.54 13.47 -9.69
N VAL A 70 13.26 13.02 -8.65
CA VAL A 70 14.49 13.68 -8.23
C VAL A 70 15.65 13.29 -9.15
N PRO A 71 16.28 14.24 -9.86
CA PRO A 71 17.45 13.95 -10.67
C PRO A 71 18.62 13.51 -9.79
N ALA A 72 19.50 12.67 -10.35
CA ALA A 72 20.73 12.29 -9.65
C ALA A 72 21.61 13.54 -9.39
N SER A 73 22.17 13.65 -8.18
CA SER A 73 22.93 14.84 -7.74
C SER A 73 24.23 15.08 -8.52
N ASN A 74 24.72 14.07 -9.23
CA ASN A 74 25.99 14.09 -9.97
C ASN A 74 25.79 14.22 -11.49
N LEU A 75 24.60 14.57 -11.98
CA LEU A 75 24.38 14.83 -13.40
C LEU A 75 25.20 16.06 -13.85
N SER A 76 25.76 15.98 -15.06
CA SER A 76 26.24 17.18 -15.75
C SER A 76 25.06 18.08 -16.14
N GLU A 77 25.33 19.34 -16.47
CA GLU A 77 24.30 20.26 -16.95
C GLU A 77 23.54 19.71 -18.17
N GLU A 78 24.27 19.15 -19.14
CA GLU A 78 23.67 18.53 -20.33
C GLU A 78 22.75 17.35 -19.97
N SER A 79 23.19 16.50 -19.04
CA SER A 79 22.38 15.36 -18.57
C SER A 79 21.18 15.79 -17.75
N LEU A 80 21.30 16.87 -16.97
CA LEU A 80 20.17 17.44 -16.24
C LEU A 80 19.11 17.97 -17.20
N ILE A 81 19.50 18.71 -18.24
CA ILE A 81 18.58 19.19 -19.28
C ILE A 81 17.87 18.01 -19.97
N LYS A 82 18.61 16.93 -20.28
CA LYS A 82 18.02 15.71 -20.84
C LYS A 82 17.00 15.06 -19.89
N HIS A 83 17.31 15.00 -18.60
CA HIS A 83 16.40 14.47 -17.59
C HIS A 83 15.11 15.30 -17.51
N LEU A 84 15.21 16.62 -17.41
CA LEU A 84 14.05 17.53 -17.34
C LEU A 84 13.18 17.49 -18.61
N ASN A 85 13.80 17.41 -19.79
CA ASN A 85 13.04 17.22 -21.03
C ASN A 85 12.34 15.85 -21.08
N GLY A 86 12.97 14.82 -20.51
CA GLY A 86 12.39 13.49 -20.38
C GLY A 86 11.15 13.48 -19.49
N ASP A 87 11.22 14.14 -18.33
CA ASP A 87 10.11 14.34 -17.39
C ASP A 87 8.91 15.03 -18.07
N ILE A 88 9.15 16.13 -18.80
CA ILE A 88 8.10 16.79 -19.61
C ILE A 88 7.47 15.81 -20.62
N THR A 89 8.30 15.05 -21.33
CA THR A 89 7.83 14.06 -22.32
C THR A 89 7.08 12.90 -21.67
N PHE A 90 7.34 12.60 -20.38
CA PHE A 90 6.67 11.54 -19.63
C PHE A 90 5.23 11.92 -19.28
N GLY A 91 5.00 13.20 -18.97
CA GLY A 91 3.67 13.78 -18.74
C GLY A 91 2.89 14.12 -20.02
N ASP A 92 3.54 14.15 -21.17
CA ASP A 92 2.91 14.52 -22.44
C ASP A 92 1.77 13.57 -22.84
N VAL A 93 0.66 14.18 -23.26
CA VAL A 93 -0.52 13.45 -23.74
C VAL A 93 -0.37 13.10 -25.21
N PHE A 94 -0.50 11.82 -25.52
CA PHE A 94 -0.55 11.25 -26.86
C PHE A 94 -1.95 11.40 -27.47
N VAL A 95 -1.99 11.83 -28.74
CA VAL A 95 -3.20 12.14 -29.48
C VAL A 95 -3.28 11.25 -30.72
N THR A 96 -4.47 10.75 -31.05
CA THR A 96 -4.67 9.91 -32.24
C THR A 96 -4.13 10.58 -33.50
N PRO A 97 -3.33 9.88 -34.33
CA PRO A 97 -2.89 10.40 -35.62
C PRO A 97 -4.07 10.83 -36.52
N PRO A 98 -3.94 11.87 -37.36
CA PRO A 98 -2.73 12.64 -37.68
C PRO A 98 -2.61 13.94 -36.86
N ALA A 99 -2.36 13.85 -35.55
CA ALA A 99 -2.11 15.02 -34.72
C ALA A 99 -0.72 15.65 -35.01
N PRO A 100 -0.61 17.00 -35.05
CA PRO A 100 0.65 17.69 -35.30
C PRO A 100 1.64 17.62 -34.12
N ARG A 101 1.15 17.32 -32.92
CA ARG A 101 1.98 17.07 -31.73
C ARG A 101 1.54 15.78 -31.06
N ASN A 102 2.52 15.03 -30.58
CA ASN A 102 2.36 13.78 -29.85
C ASN A 102 1.42 12.76 -30.53
N PRO A 103 1.61 12.45 -31.84
CA PRO A 103 0.82 11.39 -32.48
C PRO A 103 1.01 10.06 -31.72
N GLY A 104 -0.09 9.34 -31.48
CA GLY A 104 -0.17 8.18 -30.60
C GLY A 104 0.98 7.17 -30.69
N LEU A 105 1.33 6.52 -29.57
CA LEU A 105 2.39 5.50 -29.48
C LEU A 105 2.10 4.21 -30.26
N GLY A 106 0.89 4.06 -30.80
CA GLY A 106 0.44 2.87 -31.54
C GLY A 106 -1.00 2.50 -31.21
N PRO A 107 -1.53 1.42 -31.82
CA PRO A 107 -2.93 1.01 -31.68
C PRO A 107 -3.26 0.37 -30.31
N LEU A 108 -2.26 0.09 -29.47
CA LEU A 108 -2.40 -0.58 -28.18
C LEU A 108 -1.71 0.25 -27.11
N PHE A 109 -2.34 1.35 -26.72
CA PHE A 109 -1.95 2.09 -25.53
C PHE A 109 -3.14 2.12 -24.58
N ASN A 110 -2.95 1.65 -23.35
CA ASN A 110 -4.03 1.53 -22.35
C ASN A 110 -4.39 2.87 -21.71
N ASN A 111 -3.55 3.89 -21.89
CA ASN A 111 -3.75 5.23 -21.37
C ASN A 111 -3.29 6.27 -22.40
N VAL A 112 -3.29 7.56 -22.08
CA VAL A 112 -2.90 8.63 -23.02
C VAL A 112 -1.58 9.31 -22.67
N SER A 113 -0.95 8.98 -21.53
CA SER A 113 0.43 9.40 -21.19
C SER A 113 1.10 8.35 -20.31
N CYS A 114 2.43 8.42 -20.17
CA CYS A 114 3.17 7.55 -19.25
C CYS A 114 2.76 7.84 -17.80
N GLU A 115 2.68 9.13 -17.45
CA GLU A 115 2.29 9.61 -16.12
C GLU A 115 0.89 9.14 -15.70
N SER A 116 -0.01 8.92 -16.66
CA SER A 116 -1.39 8.47 -16.35
C SER A 116 -1.44 7.11 -15.66
N CYS A 117 -0.40 6.28 -15.81
CA CYS A 117 -0.20 5.07 -14.99
C CYS A 117 0.89 5.26 -13.92
N HIS A 118 1.92 6.06 -14.23
CA HIS A 118 3.10 6.32 -13.41
C HIS A 118 3.07 7.74 -12.82
N ILE A 119 2.10 8.02 -11.95
CA ILE A 119 1.92 9.36 -11.36
C ILE A 119 3.23 9.81 -10.70
N LYS A 120 3.73 11.01 -11.05
CA LYS A 120 4.98 11.60 -10.51
C LYS A 120 6.21 10.71 -10.72
N ASP A 121 6.33 10.17 -11.93
CA ASP A 121 7.35 9.19 -12.35
C ASP A 121 7.38 7.91 -11.49
N GLY A 122 6.31 7.71 -10.73
CA GLY A 122 6.26 6.73 -9.67
C GLY A 122 6.04 5.31 -10.18
N ARG A 123 5.88 4.40 -9.22
CA ARG A 123 5.44 3.05 -9.53
C ARG A 123 4.06 3.09 -10.18
N GLY A 124 3.91 2.31 -11.25
CA GLY A 124 2.63 2.12 -11.91
C GLY A 124 1.58 1.65 -10.91
N GLN A 125 0.40 2.25 -10.93
CA GLN A 125 -0.73 1.72 -10.16
C GLN A 125 -1.15 0.36 -10.78
N PRO A 126 -1.59 -0.62 -9.97
CA PRO A 126 -2.24 -1.80 -10.51
C PRO A 126 -3.46 -1.36 -11.33
N VAL A 127 -3.53 -1.82 -12.58
CA VAL A 127 -4.70 -1.67 -13.46
C VAL A 127 -5.75 -2.72 -13.18
#